data_AF-A0A2D5WRH5-F1
#
_entry.id   AF-A0A2D5WRH5-F1
#
_cell.length_a   1.000
_cell.length_b   1.000
_cell.length_c   1.000
_cell.angle_alpha   90.00
_cell.angle_beta   90.00
_cell.angle_gamma   90.00
#
_symmetry.space_group_name_H-M   'P 1'
#
loop_
_entity.id
_entity.type
_entity.pdbx_description
1 polymer ?
#
loop_
_entity_poly.entity_id
_entity_poly.type
_entity_poly.pdbx_seq_one_letter_code
_entity_poly.pdbx_strand_id
1 'polypeptide(L)'
;MAHDDLHDDEFNEQDSHDDSGEQETETKEAASTDDDIEYGSQAAREAMRQAMASDVEAFLARGGRIQEVAADVMGDPPRKPQTNYGSRPI
;
A
#
# COMPACT_ATOMS: atom_id res chain seq x y z
N MET A 1 40.86 15.75 -36.64
CA MET A 1 40.62 16.68 -35.52
C MET A 1 39.30 17.39 -35.76
N ALA A 2 38.26 17.02 -35.01
CA ALA A 2 37.17 17.89 -34.56
C ALA A 2 36.18 17.02 -33.76
N HIS A 3 36.27 17.11 -32.43
CA HIS A 3 35.22 16.99 -31.39
C HIS A 3 33.97 16.15 -31.78
N ASP A 4 33.72 14.94 -31.29
CA ASP A 4 33.79 14.39 -29.93
C ASP A 4 33.60 15.44 -28.84
N ASP A 5 32.37 15.90 -28.70
CA ASP A 5 31.80 16.41 -27.45
C ASP A 5 30.29 16.66 -27.67
N LEU A 6 29.43 15.89 -26.98
CA LEU A 6 28.21 16.39 -26.34
C LEU A 6 27.55 15.23 -25.58
N HIS A 7 28.06 15.06 -24.35
CA HIS A 7 27.37 14.60 -23.14
C HIS A 7 26.91 13.13 -23.13
N ASP A 8 27.82 12.29 -22.65
CA ASP A 8 27.49 11.35 -21.57
C ASP A 8 26.70 12.14 -20.51
N ASP A 9 25.38 12.09 -20.56
CA ASP A 9 24.59 12.21 -19.34
C ASP A 9 24.92 10.96 -18.53
N GLU A 10 26.05 11.05 -17.83
CA GLU A 10 26.37 10.32 -16.61
C GLU A 10 25.11 10.36 -15.76
N PHE A 11 24.27 9.33 -15.90
CA PHE A 11 23.14 9.08 -15.03
C PHE A 11 23.75 8.92 -13.65
N ASN A 12 23.83 10.04 -12.93
CA ASN A 12 24.41 10.17 -11.62
C ASN A 12 23.88 9.03 -10.75
N GLU A 13 24.71 8.02 -10.55
CA GLU A 13 24.42 6.79 -9.79
C GLU A 13 24.48 7.06 -8.27
N GLN A 14 24.16 8.29 -7.86
CA GLN A 14 24.28 8.77 -6.51
C GLN A 14 23.04 9.58 -6.12
N ASP A 15 21.95 8.85 -5.89
CA ASP A 15 21.05 9.16 -4.78
C ASP A 15 20.42 7.86 -4.25
N SER A 16 21.29 6.93 -3.81
CA SER A 16 20.90 6.00 -2.77
C SER A 16 20.87 6.79 -1.46
N HIS A 17 19.77 7.49 -1.22
CA HIS A 17 19.48 8.06 0.09
C HIS A 17 19.10 6.91 1.03
N ASP A 18 20.11 6.18 1.49
CA ASP A 18 20.03 5.37 2.71
C ASP A 18 20.06 6.36 3.88
N ASP A 19 18.88 6.90 4.22
CA ASP A 19 18.65 7.56 5.50
C ASP A 19 18.68 6.47 6.57
N SER A 20 19.89 6.03 6.90
CA SER A 20 20.19 5.32 8.13
C SER A 20 19.96 6.30 9.29
N GLY A 21 18.69 6.48 9.63
CA GLY A 21 18.25 7.16 10.83
C GLY A 21 18.77 6.40 12.05
N GLU A 22 19.89 6.88 12.58
CA GLU A 22 20.40 6.57 13.90
C GLU A 22 19.31 6.94 14.92
N GLN A 23 18.46 5.98 15.29
CA GLN A 23 17.64 6.06 16.49
C GLN A 23 18.15 5.08 17.52
N GLU A 24 18.75 5.71 18.52
CA GLU A 24 19.17 5.24 19.83
C GLU A 24 18.43 3.99 20.31
N THR A 25 19.23 3.01 20.74
CA THR A 25 18.81 1.75 21.33
C THR A 25 18.03 1.97 22.63
N GLU A 26 16.71 2.00 22.55
CA GLU A 26 15.84 1.74 23.70
C GLU A 26 15.35 0.29 23.63
N THR A 27 15.79 -0.52 24.59
CA THR A 27 15.40 -1.92 24.77
C THR A 27 13.89 -2.03 25.01
N LYS A 28 13.12 -2.29 23.95
CA LYS A 28 11.77 -2.85 24.08
C LYS A 28 11.86 -4.36 23.99
N GLU A 29 11.49 -5.01 25.09
CA GLU A 29 11.38 -6.45 25.20
C GLU A 29 10.58 -7.04 24.03
N ALA A 30 11.18 -8.06 23.43
CA ALA A 30 10.65 -8.82 22.32
C ALA A 30 9.36 -9.56 22.73
N ALA A 31 8.23 -8.95 22.42
CA ALA A 31 7.00 -9.67 22.09
C ALA A 31 6.75 -9.48 20.59
N SER A 32 7.71 -9.89 19.76
CA SER A 32 7.46 -10.06 18.33
C SER A 32 6.54 -11.27 18.18
N THR A 33 5.28 -11.03 17.85
CA THR A 33 4.34 -12.05 17.41
C THR A 33 4.96 -12.82 16.23
N ASP A 34 4.69 -14.13 16.12
CA ASP A 34 5.24 -14.99 15.07
C ASP A 34 4.97 -14.42 13.65
N ASP A 35 3.79 -13.80 13.46
CA ASP A 35 3.42 -13.03 12.26
C ASP A 35 4.39 -11.87 11.93
N ASP A 36 4.88 -11.12 12.93
CA ASP A 36 5.81 -9.99 12.69
C ASP A 36 7.18 -10.47 12.22
N ILE A 37 7.60 -11.68 12.62
CA ILE A 37 8.87 -12.26 12.19
C ILE A 37 8.74 -12.79 10.75
N GLU A 38 7.61 -13.40 10.40
CA GLU A 38 7.33 -13.82 9.03
C GLU A 38 7.25 -12.61 8.09
N TYR A 39 6.40 -11.61 8.34
CA TYR A 39 6.24 -10.43 7.46
C TYR A 39 7.35 -9.37 7.57
N GLY A 40 8.20 -9.46 8.60
CA GLY A 40 9.34 -8.58 8.80
C GLY A 40 10.45 -8.80 7.77
N SER A 41 10.57 -10.02 7.23
CA SER A 41 11.60 -10.35 6.24
C SER A 41 11.25 -9.82 4.84
N GLN A 42 12.25 -9.32 4.10
CA GLN A 42 12.07 -8.86 2.72
C GLN A 42 11.54 -9.99 1.82
N ALA A 43 12.02 -11.23 2.04
CA ALA A 43 11.59 -12.42 1.33
C ALA A 43 10.08 -12.71 1.50
N ALA A 44 9.51 -12.52 2.69
CA ALA A 44 8.08 -12.72 2.90
C ALA A 44 7.22 -11.65 2.22
N ARG A 45 7.70 -10.39 2.19
CA ARG A 45 7.03 -9.32 1.44
C ARG A 45 7.05 -9.57 -0.05
N GLU A 46 8.16 -10.12 -0.57
CA GLU A 46 8.26 -10.55 -1.96
C GLU A 46 7.31 -11.70 -2.28
N ALA A 47 7.25 -12.72 -1.41
CA ALA A 47 6.31 -13.84 -1.56
C ALA A 47 4.84 -13.37 -1.55
N MET A 48 4.49 -12.47 -0.63
CA MET A 48 3.16 -11.87 -0.59
C MET A 48 2.85 -11.07 -1.87
N ARG A 49 3.81 -10.29 -2.37
CA ARG A 49 3.65 -9.55 -3.63
C ARG A 49 3.44 -10.47 -4.82
N GLN A 50 4.19 -11.58 -4.89
CA GLN A 50 4.03 -12.59 -5.95
C GLN A 50 2.66 -13.27 -5.88
N ALA A 51 2.22 -13.66 -4.68
CA ALA A 51 0.89 -14.24 -4.48
C ALA A 51 -0.21 -13.27 -4.92
N MET A 52 -0.15 -12.01 -4.48
CA MET A 52 -1.10 -10.97 -4.91
C MET A 52 -1.10 -10.77 -6.42
N ALA A 53 0.07 -10.75 -7.07
CA ALA A 53 0.15 -10.62 -8.52
C ALA A 53 -0.54 -11.80 -9.23
N SER A 54 -0.31 -13.03 -8.77
CA SER A 54 -0.96 -14.21 -9.34
C SER A 54 -2.49 -14.21 -9.16
N ASP A 55 -2.98 -13.74 -8.01
CA ASP A 55 -4.42 -13.64 -7.73
C ASP A 55 -5.08 -12.58 -8.62
N VAL A 56 -4.41 -11.45 -8.84
CA VAL A 56 -4.86 -10.40 -9.76
C VAL A 56 -4.93 -10.94 -11.19
N GLU A 57 -3.91 -11.64 -11.66
CA GLU A 57 -3.90 -12.25 -13.00
C GLU A 57 -5.06 -13.26 -13.17
N ALA A 58 -5.26 -14.14 -12.18
CA ALA A 58 -6.34 -15.11 -12.20
C ALA A 58 -7.72 -14.43 -12.21
N PHE A 59 -7.90 -13.34 -11.44
CA PHE A 59 -9.13 -12.55 -11.42
C PHE A 59 -9.43 -11.95 -12.80
N LEU A 60 -8.43 -11.35 -13.45
CA LEU A 60 -8.57 -10.77 -14.79
C LEU A 60 -8.84 -11.86 -15.85
N ALA A 61 -8.13 -12.98 -15.79
CA ALA A 61 -8.32 -14.12 -16.71
C ALA A 61 -9.73 -14.73 -16.59
N ARG A 62 -10.32 -14.72 -15.40
CA ARG A 62 -11.70 -15.17 -15.17
C ARG A 62 -12.76 -14.18 -15.68
N GLY A 63 -12.36 -13.04 -16.23
CA GLY A 63 -13.25 -11.99 -16.72
C GLY A 63 -13.63 -10.95 -15.65
N GLY A 64 -12.91 -10.92 -14.52
CA GLY A 64 -12.99 -9.84 -13.55
C GLY A 64 -12.53 -8.50 -14.16
N ARG A 65 -13.05 -7.39 -13.63
CA ARG A 65 -12.72 -6.04 -14.09
C ARG A 65 -12.41 -5.15 -12.90
N ILE A 66 -11.38 -4.32 -13.04
CA ILE A 66 -11.00 -3.31 -12.05
C ILE A 66 -11.82 -2.06 -12.31
N GLN A 67 -12.40 -1.50 -11.24
CA GLN A 67 -13.16 -0.26 -11.29
C GLN A 67 -12.41 0.81 -10.51
N GLU A 68 -12.20 1.96 -11.13
CA GLU A 68 -11.65 3.13 -10.45
C GLU A 68 -12.75 3.80 -9.64
N VAL A 69 -12.53 3.95 -8.33
CA VAL A 69 -13.47 4.61 -7.41
C VAL A 69 -12.87 5.96 -7.02
N ALA A 70 -13.58 7.05 -7.31
CA ALA A 70 -13.14 8.39 -6.90
C ALA A 70 -13.17 8.51 -5.36
N ALA A 71 -12.29 9.33 -4.80
CA ALA A 71 -12.11 9.48 -3.36
C ALA A 71 -13.38 9.89 -2.60
N ASP A 72 -14.31 10.59 -3.25
CA ASP A 72 -15.53 11.13 -2.64
C ASP A 72 -16.77 10.24 -2.83
N VAL A 73 -16.62 8.99 -3.29
CA VAL A 73 -17.76 8.08 -3.49
C VAL A 73 -18.19 7.46 -2.17
N MET A 74 -19.25 8.01 -1.57
CA MET A 74 -19.99 7.38 -0.48
C MET A 74 -21.21 6.64 -1.07
N GLY A 75 -21.28 5.32 -0.92
CA GLY A 75 -22.23 4.44 -1.64
C GLY A 75 -23.73 4.69 -1.38
N ASP A 76 -24.08 5.27 -0.22
CA ASP A 76 -25.39 5.88 0.07
C ASP A 76 -25.19 6.78 1.29
N PRO A 77 -25.45 8.09 1.22
CA PRO A 77 -25.38 8.94 2.40
C PRO A 77 -26.40 8.48 3.46
N PRO A 78 -26.06 8.58 4.76
CA PRO A 78 -26.95 8.16 5.84
C PRO A 78 -28.31 8.84 5.73
N ARG A 79 -29.38 8.05 5.61
CA ARG A 79 -30.74 8.58 5.46
C ARG A 79 -31.25 9.13 6.80
N LYS A 80 -32.04 10.21 6.74
CA LYS A 80 -32.67 10.78 7.93
C LYS A 80 -33.49 9.72 8.67
N PRO A 81 -33.31 9.53 9.99
CA PRO A 81 -34.15 8.62 10.75
C PRO A 81 -35.60 9.11 10.72
N GLN A 82 -36.54 8.19 10.50
CA GLN A 82 -37.96 8.51 10.68
C GLN A 82 -38.33 8.46 12.16
N THR A 83 -38.83 9.57 12.69
CA THR A 83 -39.31 9.64 14.07
C THR A 83 -40.73 9.06 14.14
N ASN A 84 -40.86 7.80 14.54
CA ASN A 84 -42.16 7.19 14.86
C ASN A 84 -42.58 7.40 16.34
N TYR A 85 -41.86 8.26 17.06
CA TYR A 85 -42.18 8.60 18.44
C TYR A 85 -43.42 9.50 18.48
N GLY A 86 -44.46 9.08 19.21
CA GLY A 86 -45.74 9.81 19.32
C GLY A 86 -46.84 9.38 18.35
N SER A 87 -46.62 8.36 17.50
CA SER A 87 -47.70 7.79 16.65
C SER A 87 -48.66 6.87 17.40
N ARG A 88 -48.33 6.54 18.65
CA ARG A 88 -49.22 5.82 19.57
C ARG A 88 -49.79 6.81 20.59
N PRO A 89 -51.12 6.92 20.72
CA PRO A 89 -51.73 7.72 21.78
C PRO A 89 -51.30 7.17 23.15
N ILE A 90 -51.07 8.09 24.09
CA ILE A 90 -50.78 7.80 25.51
C ILE A 90 -52.05 7.48 26.29
#